data_AF-A0A505H8V1-F1
#
_entry.id   AF-A0A505H8V1-F1
#
_cell.length_a   1.000
_cell.length_b   1.000
_cell.length_c   1.000
_cell.angle_alpha   90.00
_cell.angle_beta   90.00
_cell.angle_gamma   90.00
#
_symmetry.space_group_name_H-M   'P 1'
#
loop_
_entity.id
_entity.type
_entity.pdbx_description
1 polymer ?
#
loop_
_entity_poly.entity_id
_entity_poly.type
_entity_poly.pdbx_seq_one_letter_code
_entity_poly.pdbx_strand_id
1 'polypeptide(L)'
;MKKLFSFRRRRADGPDEQFGTGLWRHNHDRFLRAVDRYYTTALAIHTAAPTDAAGEGSTPTTAAERSTHDPGTTAPEPAAASARDAIMAGTHRLNDLATEIDEITAWLHTHCPVDGQVVPGPARRVVGDTPELLTRASSKVAEAVLAASMARAGTATLTSTATATDRYITDAAELLAQVRRTLAEADAR
;
A
#
# COMPACT_ATOMS: atom_id res chain seq x y z
N MET A 1 6.60 -2.31 -29.43
CA MET A 1 7.18 -3.61 -29.00
C MET A 1 7.26 -3.62 -27.48
N LYS A 2 6.41 -4.39 -26.80
CA LYS A 2 6.50 -4.60 -25.34
C LYS A 2 7.59 -5.65 -25.09
N LYS A 3 8.78 -5.23 -24.68
CA LYS A 3 9.77 -6.17 -24.14
C LYS A 3 9.22 -6.65 -22.80
N LEU A 4 8.66 -7.85 -22.77
CA LEU A 4 8.40 -8.56 -21.51
C LEU A 4 9.77 -8.83 -20.88
N PHE A 5 10.07 -8.12 -19.80
CA PHE A 5 11.18 -8.47 -18.92
C PHE A 5 10.87 -9.82 -18.28
N SER A 6 11.25 -10.92 -18.94
CA SER A 6 11.21 -12.24 -18.32
C SER A 6 12.40 -12.37 -17.37
N PHE A 7 12.33 -11.72 -16.21
CA PHE A 7 13.23 -12.06 -15.12
C PHE A 7 12.84 -13.45 -14.61
N ARG A 8 13.64 -14.44 -15.02
CA ARG A 8 13.66 -15.78 -14.42
C ARG A 8 13.66 -15.60 -12.91
N ARG A 9 12.65 -16.13 -12.23
CA ARG A 9 12.60 -16.33 -10.77
C ARG A 9 13.85 -17.12 -10.38
N ARG A 10 14.94 -16.43 -10.02
CA ARG A 10 16.19 -17.03 -9.57
C ARG A 10 16.00 -17.42 -8.11
N ARG A 11 15.28 -18.53 -7.88
CA ARG A 11 15.18 -19.18 -6.57
C ARG A 11 16.51 -19.85 -6.25
N ALA A 12 17.47 -19.11 -5.69
CA ALA A 12 18.63 -19.65 -4.98
C ALA A 12 19.45 -18.58 -4.22
N ASP A 13 19.20 -17.29 -4.46
CA ASP A 13 20.00 -16.21 -3.90
C ASP A 13 19.23 -15.57 -2.73
N GLY A 14 19.91 -15.31 -1.60
CA GLY A 14 19.27 -14.72 -0.41
C GLY A 14 18.77 -13.29 -0.69
N PRO A 15 17.86 -12.72 0.12
CA PRO A 15 17.36 -11.35 -0.07
C PRO A 15 18.49 -10.30 -0.10
N ASP A 16 19.58 -10.56 0.62
CA ASP A 16 20.80 -9.76 0.62
C ASP A 16 21.53 -9.76 -0.73
N GLU A 17 21.49 -10.89 -1.44
CA GLU A 17 22.10 -11.04 -2.76
C GLU A 17 21.20 -10.48 -3.87
N GLN A 18 19.88 -10.53 -3.67
CA GLN A 18 18.92 -9.99 -4.61
C GLN A 18 18.78 -8.46 -4.53
N PHE A 19 18.82 -7.90 -3.31
CA PHE A 19 18.48 -6.50 -3.05
C PHE A 19 19.62 -5.68 -2.42
N GLY A 20 20.72 -6.34 -2.05
CA GLY A 20 21.83 -5.74 -1.33
C GLY A 20 21.52 -5.54 0.16
N THR A 21 22.31 -4.70 0.82
CA THR A 21 22.16 -4.37 2.25
C THR A 21 21.95 -2.88 2.51
N GLY A 22 22.11 -2.03 1.47
CA GLY A 22 22.01 -0.58 1.60
C GLY A 22 20.65 0.01 1.25
N LEU A 23 20.67 1.23 0.71
CA LEU A 23 19.49 2.07 0.50
C LEU A 23 18.35 1.41 -0.29
N TRP A 24 18.67 0.59 -1.30
CA TRP A 24 17.66 -0.06 -2.13
C TRP A 24 16.81 -1.05 -1.33
N ARG A 25 17.48 -1.95 -0.60
CA ARG A 25 16.81 -2.85 0.34
C ARG A 25 16.04 -2.10 1.43
N HIS A 26 16.59 -1.01 1.95
CA HIS A 26 15.88 -0.23 2.97
C HIS A 26 14.54 0.31 2.45
N ASN A 27 14.51 0.87 1.24
CA ASN A 27 13.29 1.37 0.62
C ASN A 27 12.30 0.24 0.28
N HIS A 28 12.82 -0.87 -0.27
CA HIS A 28 12.05 -2.07 -0.54
C HIS A 28 11.35 -2.59 0.73
N ASP A 29 12.09 -2.83 1.80
CA ASP A 29 11.54 -3.35 3.05
C ASP A 29 10.57 -2.36 3.70
N ARG A 30 10.81 -1.05 3.57
CA ARG A 30 9.89 -0.03 4.05
C ARG A 30 8.57 -0.08 3.29
N PHE A 31 8.60 -0.24 1.98
CA PHE A 31 7.42 -0.37 1.15
C PHE A 31 6.62 -1.62 1.52
N LEU A 32 7.27 -2.79 1.57
CA LEU A 32 6.60 -4.05 1.91
C LEU A 32 5.99 -4.04 3.32
N ARG A 33 6.70 -3.49 4.32
CA ARG A 33 6.12 -3.31 5.66
C ARG A 33 4.87 -2.44 5.65
N ALA A 34 4.79 -1.44 4.77
CA ALA A 34 3.59 -0.62 4.63
C ALA A 34 2.44 -1.40 3.96
N VAL A 35 2.74 -2.21 2.95
CA VAL A 35 1.78 -3.12 2.30
C VAL A 35 1.20 -4.12 3.29
N ASP A 36 2.05 -4.78 4.09
CA ASP A 36 1.61 -5.76 5.10
C ASP A 36 0.69 -5.12 6.17
N ARG A 37 1.00 -3.89 6.58
CA ARG A 37 0.17 -3.12 7.51
C ARG A 37 -1.16 -2.72 6.88
N TYR A 38 -1.17 -2.36 5.60
CA TYR A 38 -2.41 -2.06 4.88
C TYR A 38 -3.29 -3.31 4.84
N TYR A 39 -2.73 -4.46 4.44
CA TYR A 39 -3.45 -5.74 4.41
C TYR A 39 -4.07 -6.08 5.78
N THR A 40 -3.28 -6.02 6.84
CA THR A 40 -3.76 -6.31 8.21
C THR A 40 -4.90 -5.37 8.63
N THR A 41 -4.83 -4.11 8.22
CA THR A 41 -5.84 -3.10 8.56
C THR A 41 -7.11 -3.26 7.73
N ALA A 42 -6.98 -3.47 6.42
CA ALA A 42 -8.08 -3.75 5.51
C ALA A 42 -8.84 -5.02 5.91
N LEU A 43 -8.11 -6.08 6.27
CA LEU A 43 -8.70 -7.32 6.76
C LEU A 43 -9.48 -7.11 8.06
N ALA A 44 -8.95 -6.33 9.00
CA ALA A 44 -9.67 -6.01 10.23
C ALA A 44 -10.96 -5.22 9.95
N ILE A 45 -10.94 -4.26 9.02
CA ILE A 45 -12.13 -3.50 8.61
C ILE A 45 -13.18 -4.41 7.94
N HIS A 46 -12.74 -5.32 7.09
CA HIS A 46 -13.62 -6.24 6.36
C HIS A 46 -14.26 -7.29 7.28
N THR A 47 -13.48 -7.86 8.22
CA THR A 47 -13.96 -8.87 9.18
C THR A 47 -14.81 -8.29 10.31
N ALA A 48 -14.65 -7.00 10.63
CA ALA A 48 -15.51 -6.30 11.59
C ALA A 48 -16.91 -5.95 11.04
N ALA A 49 -17.26 -6.39 9.82
CA ALA A 49 -18.62 -6.31 9.33
C ALA A 49 -19.56 -7.07 10.29
N PRO A 50 -20.79 -6.57 10.52
CA PRO A 50 -21.77 -7.30 11.32
C PRO A 50 -22.05 -8.63 10.61
N THR A 51 -21.52 -9.72 11.18
CA THR A 51 -21.92 -11.07 10.81
C THR A 51 -23.35 -11.23 11.32
N ASP A 52 -24.30 -11.24 10.39
CA ASP A 52 -25.72 -11.57 10.49
C ASP A 52 -26.40 -11.42 11.86
N ALA A 53 -27.32 -10.46 11.92
CA ALA A 53 -28.49 -10.49 12.78
C ALA A 53 -29.41 -11.68 12.40
N ALA A 54 -28.97 -12.90 12.70
CA ALA A 54 -29.77 -14.12 12.59
C ALA A 54 -29.63 -14.97 13.87
N GLY A 55 -30.66 -14.86 14.72
CA GLY A 55 -30.99 -15.75 15.85
C GLY A 55 -30.48 -15.27 17.22
N GLU A 56 -31.27 -15.11 18.29
CA GLU A 56 -32.64 -15.51 18.63
C GLU A 56 -33.14 -14.67 19.84
N GLY A 57 -34.46 -14.43 19.95
CA GLY A 57 -35.18 -14.38 21.25
C GLY A 57 -35.62 -13.03 21.86
N SER A 58 -36.90 -12.69 21.67
CA SER A 58 -37.91 -12.01 22.54
C SER A 58 -37.46 -11.49 23.93
N THR A 59 -37.91 -10.38 24.53
CA THR A 59 -39.10 -9.47 24.40
C THR A 59 -38.89 -8.23 25.34
N PRO A 60 -39.74 -7.18 25.33
CA PRO A 60 -39.37 -5.80 25.70
C PRO A 60 -39.72 -5.40 27.15
N THR A 61 -39.09 -4.36 27.70
CA THR A 61 -39.61 -3.51 28.80
C THR A 61 -38.83 -2.18 28.90
N THR A 62 -39.54 -1.12 28.54
CA THR A 62 -39.69 0.22 29.18
C THR A 62 -38.51 1.19 29.38
N ALA A 63 -38.76 2.39 28.88
CA ALA A 63 -38.01 3.65 28.87
C ALA A 63 -37.38 4.13 30.19
N ALA A 64 -36.22 4.80 30.05
CA ALA A 64 -35.99 6.15 30.59
C ALA A 64 -34.74 6.79 29.95
N GLU A 65 -34.90 8.05 29.56
CA GLU A 65 -34.04 8.88 28.72
C GLU A 65 -32.67 9.22 29.33
N ARG A 66 -31.67 9.41 28.47
CA ARG A 66 -30.70 10.51 28.58
C ARG A 66 -30.19 10.97 27.21
N SER A 67 -30.12 12.28 27.09
CA SER A 67 -30.04 13.11 25.89
C SER A 67 -28.81 12.96 24.99
N THR A 68 -29.09 13.16 23.70
CA THR A 68 -28.32 13.90 22.69
C THR A 68 -26.85 13.51 22.49
N HIS A 69 -26.64 12.50 21.66
CA HIS A 69 -25.54 12.48 20.71
C HIS A 69 -26.15 12.32 19.32
N ASP A 70 -25.98 13.33 18.47
CA ASP A 70 -26.32 13.26 17.04
C ASP A 70 -25.43 12.19 16.40
N PRO A 71 -25.97 11.04 15.93
CA PRO A 71 -25.14 10.07 15.25
C PRO A 71 -24.99 10.59 13.82
N GLY A 72 -23.86 11.26 13.59
CA GLY A 72 -23.42 11.70 12.29
C GLY A 72 -23.65 10.60 11.25
N THR A 73 -24.30 11.00 10.16
CA THR A 73 -24.64 10.24 8.95
C THR A 73 -23.83 8.96 8.77
N THR A 74 -24.31 7.86 9.35
CA THR A 74 -23.87 6.53 8.95
C THR A 74 -24.31 6.34 7.51
N ALA A 75 -23.34 6.14 6.61
CA ALA A 75 -23.63 5.83 5.22
C ALA A 75 -24.62 4.65 5.16
N PRO A 76 -25.55 4.62 4.18
CA PRO A 76 -26.47 3.51 4.04
C PRO A 76 -25.67 2.19 3.97
N GLU A 77 -26.14 1.15 4.66
CA GLU A 77 -25.50 -0.16 4.78
C GLU A 77 -24.88 -0.71 3.47
N PRO A 78 -25.53 -0.62 2.28
CA PRO A 78 -24.90 -1.04 1.03
C PRO A 78 -23.68 -0.21 0.62
N ALA A 79 -23.65 1.10 0.91
CA ALA A 79 -22.50 1.95 0.62
C ALA A 79 -21.33 1.67 1.57
N ALA A 80 -21.61 1.31 2.83
CA ALA A 80 -20.59 0.88 3.77
C ALA A 80 -19.97 -0.46 3.38
N ALA A 81 -20.77 -1.45 2.95
CA ALA A 81 -20.28 -2.73 2.43
C ALA A 81 -19.39 -2.53 1.18
N SER A 82 -19.88 -1.77 0.20
CA SER A 82 -19.12 -1.43 -1.01
C SER A 82 -17.79 -0.74 -0.69
N ALA A 83 -17.76 0.15 0.30
CA ALA A 83 -16.53 0.81 0.74
C ALA A 83 -15.54 -0.16 1.40
N ARG A 84 -16.01 -1.14 2.21
CA ARG A 84 -15.13 -2.18 2.76
C ARG A 84 -14.51 -3.03 1.66
N ASP A 85 -15.31 -3.42 0.67
CA ASP A 85 -14.85 -4.19 -0.47
C ASP A 85 -13.82 -3.42 -1.30
N ALA A 86 -14.03 -2.10 -1.50
CA ALA A 86 -13.06 -1.24 -2.17
C ALA A 86 -11.73 -1.14 -1.39
N ILE A 87 -11.77 -0.98 -0.07
CA ILE A 87 -10.57 -0.97 0.78
C ILE A 87 -9.83 -2.32 0.67
N MET A 88 -10.57 -3.44 0.70
CA MET A 88 -10.02 -4.79 0.53
C MET A 88 -9.40 -4.98 -0.87
N ALA A 89 -10.07 -4.51 -1.92
CA ALA A 89 -9.55 -4.56 -3.30
C ALA A 89 -8.21 -3.81 -3.45
N GLY A 90 -7.98 -2.78 -2.64
CA GLY A 90 -6.69 -2.09 -2.55
C GLY A 90 -5.51 -3.01 -2.19
N THR A 91 -5.75 -4.11 -1.47
CA THR A 91 -4.70 -5.09 -1.12
C THR A 91 -4.13 -5.80 -2.35
N HIS A 92 -4.98 -6.14 -3.33
CA HIS A 92 -4.54 -6.75 -4.58
C HIS A 92 -3.65 -5.80 -5.38
N ARG A 93 -4.06 -4.53 -5.49
CA ARG A 93 -3.26 -3.50 -6.16
C ARG A 93 -1.90 -3.30 -5.49
N LEU A 94 -1.86 -3.27 -4.16
CA LEU A 94 -0.60 -3.14 -3.42
C LEU A 94 0.31 -4.36 -3.59
N ASN A 95 -0.25 -5.57 -3.74
CA ASN A 95 0.54 -6.77 -4.06
C ASN A 95 1.14 -6.73 -5.48
N ASP A 96 0.41 -6.16 -6.44
CA ASP A 96 0.96 -5.92 -7.78
C ASP A 96 2.14 -4.93 -7.69
N LEU A 97 1.99 -3.84 -6.93
CA LEU A 97 3.07 -2.87 -6.69
C LEU A 97 4.25 -3.46 -5.90
N ALA A 98 4.01 -4.40 -4.99
CA ALA A 98 5.08 -5.13 -4.29
C ALA A 98 5.95 -5.90 -5.29
N THR A 99 5.33 -6.57 -6.26
CA THR A 99 6.05 -7.24 -7.36
C THR A 99 6.86 -6.24 -8.19
N GLU A 100 6.32 -5.04 -8.45
CA GLU A 100 7.08 -4.00 -9.14
C GLU A 100 8.28 -3.50 -8.34
N ILE A 101 8.14 -3.35 -7.02
CA ILE A 101 9.21 -2.95 -6.12
C ILE A 101 10.33 -4.00 -6.09
N ASP A 102 9.99 -5.29 -6.09
CA ASP A 102 10.98 -6.38 -6.17
C ASP A 102 11.84 -6.23 -7.44
N GLU A 103 11.20 -6.05 -8.59
CA GLU A 103 11.89 -5.91 -9.87
C GLU A 103 12.74 -4.64 -9.96
N ILE A 104 12.21 -3.51 -9.50
CA ILE A 104 12.94 -2.23 -9.46
C ILE A 104 14.17 -2.36 -8.56
N THR A 105 14.01 -2.95 -7.37
CA THR A 105 15.09 -3.08 -6.39
C THR A 105 16.17 -4.03 -6.89
N ALA A 106 15.79 -5.16 -7.50
CA ALA A 106 16.73 -6.09 -8.11
C ALA A 106 17.52 -5.44 -9.26
N TRP A 107 16.86 -4.64 -10.11
CA TRP A 107 17.54 -3.90 -11.17
C TRP A 107 18.53 -2.89 -10.59
N LEU A 108 18.12 -2.10 -9.59
CA LEU A 108 18.96 -1.11 -8.94
C LEU A 108 20.19 -1.74 -8.28
N HIS A 109 20.01 -2.86 -7.58
CA HIS A 109 21.12 -3.57 -6.95
C HIS A 109 22.11 -4.12 -8.00
N THR A 110 21.59 -4.66 -9.10
CA THR A 110 22.43 -5.24 -10.17
C THR A 110 23.25 -4.16 -10.91
N HIS A 111 22.66 -3.00 -11.21
CA HIS A 111 23.29 -1.99 -12.08
C HIS A 111 23.96 -0.86 -11.31
N CYS A 112 23.49 -0.58 -10.10
CA CYS A 112 23.94 0.53 -9.26
C CYS A 112 24.01 0.06 -7.80
N PRO A 113 24.88 -0.89 -7.43
CA PRO A 113 24.96 -1.39 -6.07
C PRO A 113 25.30 -0.26 -5.09
N VAL A 114 24.57 -0.21 -3.98
CA VAL A 114 24.76 0.78 -2.91
C VAL A 114 24.72 0.03 -1.58
N ASP A 115 25.84 0.05 -0.86
CA ASP A 115 25.95 -0.57 0.48
C ASP A 115 25.59 0.41 1.60
N GLY A 116 25.68 1.72 1.33
CA GLY A 116 25.36 2.79 2.27
C GLY A 116 23.91 3.28 2.19
N GLN A 117 23.63 4.37 2.92
CA GLN A 117 22.33 5.07 2.87
C GLN A 117 22.31 6.26 1.89
N VAL A 118 23.42 6.49 1.20
CA VAL A 118 23.59 7.62 0.27
C VAL A 118 24.00 7.09 -1.09
N VAL A 119 23.31 7.54 -2.13
CA VAL A 119 23.64 7.19 -3.52
C VAL A 119 24.87 7.97 -3.96
N PRO A 120 25.97 7.30 -4.38
CA PRO A 120 27.16 7.99 -4.87
C PRO A 120 26.87 8.82 -6.13
N GLY A 121 27.64 9.90 -6.32
CA GLY A 121 27.48 10.83 -7.45
C GLY A 121 27.39 10.16 -8.84
N PRO A 122 28.27 9.20 -9.19
CA PRO A 122 28.17 8.48 -10.47
C PRO A 122 26.86 7.70 -10.62
N ALA A 123 26.42 6.98 -9.58
CA ALA A 123 25.16 6.23 -9.60
C ALA A 123 23.96 7.18 -9.73
N ARG A 124 23.99 8.34 -9.06
CA ARG A 124 22.92 9.36 -9.15
C ARG A 124 22.74 9.94 -10.55
N ARG A 125 23.78 9.97 -11.39
CA ARG A 125 23.64 10.35 -12.82
C ARG A 125 22.85 9.33 -13.64
N VAL A 126 22.84 8.07 -13.21
CA VAL A 126 22.13 6.98 -13.87
C VAL A 126 20.69 6.90 -13.36
N VAL A 127 20.52 6.85 -12.03
CA VAL A 127 19.21 6.58 -11.42
C VAL A 127 18.39 7.85 -11.12
N GLY A 128 18.99 9.04 -11.25
CA GLY A 128 18.31 10.31 -11.01
C GLY A 128 17.66 10.41 -9.63
N ASP A 129 16.40 10.81 -9.60
CA ASP A 129 15.57 11.00 -8.40
C ASP A 129 14.88 9.71 -7.93
N THR A 130 15.28 8.54 -8.46
CA THR A 130 14.73 7.24 -8.05
C THR A 130 14.67 7.04 -6.53
N PRO A 131 15.71 7.31 -5.71
CA PRO A 131 15.62 7.13 -4.26
C PRO A 131 14.54 8.00 -3.61
N GLU A 132 14.38 9.25 -4.04
CA GLU A 132 13.32 10.14 -3.58
C GLU A 132 11.94 9.62 -3.96
N LEU A 133 11.77 9.14 -5.21
CA LEU A 133 10.51 8.59 -5.69
C LEU A 133 10.11 7.32 -4.94
N LEU A 134 11.05 6.39 -4.68
CA LEU A 134 10.81 5.18 -3.88
C LEU A 134 10.41 5.50 -2.44
N THR A 135 11.08 6.49 -1.83
CA THR A 135 10.73 6.97 -0.50
C THR A 135 9.31 7.55 -0.48
N ARG A 136 8.97 8.39 -1.48
CA ARG A 136 7.62 8.97 -1.61
C ARG A 136 6.56 7.90 -1.84
N ALA A 137 6.83 6.90 -2.68
CA ALA A 137 5.90 5.80 -2.94
C ALA A 137 5.59 5.04 -1.65
N SER A 138 6.63 4.74 -0.85
CA SER A 138 6.46 4.13 0.48
C SER A 138 5.62 5.01 1.43
N SER A 139 5.84 6.32 1.41
CA SER A 139 5.03 7.26 2.20
C SER A 139 3.56 7.30 1.75
N LYS A 140 3.28 7.19 0.45
CA LYS A 140 1.91 7.10 -0.08
C LYS A 140 1.18 5.85 0.40
N VAL A 141 1.85 4.69 0.40
CA VAL A 141 1.26 3.48 0.99
C VAL A 141 1.00 3.67 2.49
N ALA A 142 1.92 4.33 3.22
CA ALA A 142 1.71 4.64 4.64
C ALA A 142 0.54 5.62 4.88
N GLU A 143 0.30 6.59 3.98
CA GLU A 143 -0.88 7.47 4.02
C GLU A 143 -2.18 6.66 3.83
N ALA A 144 -2.18 5.67 2.92
CA ALA A 144 -3.31 4.74 2.77
C ALA A 144 -3.56 3.92 4.04
N VAL A 145 -2.50 3.42 4.69
CA VAL A 145 -2.60 2.71 5.98
C VAL A 145 -3.21 3.61 7.06
N LEU A 146 -2.78 4.87 7.12
CA LEU A 146 -3.28 5.83 8.09
C LEU A 146 -4.78 6.11 7.87
N ALA A 147 -5.20 6.34 6.62
CA ALA A 147 -6.60 6.52 6.28
C ALA A 147 -7.45 5.30 6.70
N ALA A 148 -7.00 4.08 6.38
CA ALA A 148 -7.67 2.86 6.80
C ALA A 148 -7.73 2.72 8.33
N SER A 149 -6.65 3.09 9.03
CA SER A 149 -6.59 3.06 10.49
C SER A 149 -7.58 4.03 11.14
N MET A 150 -7.81 5.20 10.53
CA MET A 150 -8.83 6.16 10.99
C MET A 150 -10.24 5.59 10.88
N ALA A 151 -10.59 4.92 9.77
CA ALA A 151 -11.87 4.23 9.67
C ALA A 151 -12.03 3.15 10.75
N ARG A 152 -10.98 2.35 10.97
CA ARG A 152 -10.98 1.31 12.01
C ARG A 152 -11.17 1.90 13.41
N ALA A 153 -10.59 3.06 13.69
CA ALA A 153 -10.73 3.77 14.96
C ALA A 153 -12.07 4.53 15.10
N GLY A 154 -12.93 4.52 14.07
CA GLY A 154 -14.19 5.26 14.04
C GLY A 154 -14.03 6.77 13.87
N THR A 155 -12.84 7.25 13.48
CA THR A 155 -12.55 8.69 13.28
C THR A 155 -12.76 9.14 11.83
N ALA A 156 -13.02 8.22 10.90
CA ALA A 156 -13.36 8.50 9.51
C ALA A 156 -14.47 7.55 9.01
N THR A 157 -15.24 7.97 8.00
CA THR A 157 -16.24 7.08 7.38
C THR A 157 -15.57 6.10 6.44
N LEU A 158 -16.19 4.92 6.24
CA LEU A 158 -15.68 3.92 5.30
C LEU A 158 -15.62 4.45 3.87
N THR A 159 -16.63 5.21 3.45
CA THR A 159 -16.68 5.78 2.09
C THR A 159 -15.57 6.80 1.84
N SER A 160 -15.34 7.75 2.76
CA SER A 160 -14.25 8.72 2.59
C SER A 160 -12.89 8.05 2.64
N THR A 161 -12.75 7.02 3.47
CA THR A 161 -11.55 6.21 3.59
C THR A 161 -11.27 5.44 2.31
N ALA A 162 -12.25 4.78 1.71
CA ALA A 162 -12.10 4.06 0.44
C ALA A 162 -11.57 4.99 -0.67
N THR A 163 -12.13 6.20 -0.79
CA THR A 163 -11.66 7.21 -1.75
C THR A 163 -10.24 7.67 -1.44
N ALA A 164 -9.90 7.90 -0.17
CA ALA A 164 -8.56 8.32 0.23
C ALA A 164 -7.52 7.22 -0.03
N THR A 165 -7.81 5.97 0.35
CA THR A 165 -6.92 4.83 0.10
C THR A 165 -6.71 4.60 -1.39
N ASP A 166 -7.78 4.69 -2.19
CA ASP A 166 -7.67 4.55 -3.65
C ASP A 166 -6.74 5.61 -4.26
N ARG A 167 -6.89 6.87 -3.84
CA ARG A 167 -6.03 7.97 -4.26
C ARG A 167 -4.57 7.72 -3.88
N TYR A 168 -4.28 7.38 -2.62
CA TYR A 168 -2.91 7.18 -2.16
C TYR A 168 -2.23 5.97 -2.82
N ILE A 169 -2.97 4.88 -3.06
CA ILE A 169 -2.46 3.72 -3.80
C ILE A 169 -2.17 4.10 -5.26
N THR A 170 -3.03 4.93 -5.87
CA THR A 170 -2.81 5.46 -7.22
C THR A 170 -1.58 6.35 -7.29
N ASP A 171 -1.42 7.29 -6.36
CA ASP A 171 -0.22 8.14 -6.26
C ASP A 171 1.07 7.27 -6.13
N ALA A 172 1.02 6.19 -5.34
CA ALA A 172 2.15 5.27 -5.20
C ALA A 172 2.48 4.56 -6.53
N ALA A 173 1.46 4.09 -7.25
CA ALA A 173 1.61 3.45 -8.55
C ALA A 173 2.23 4.42 -9.59
N GLU A 174 1.80 5.68 -9.61
CA GLU A 174 2.35 6.69 -10.52
C GLU A 174 3.84 6.98 -10.26
N LEU A 175 4.24 7.01 -8.98
CA LEU A 175 5.63 7.17 -8.58
C LEU A 175 6.49 5.98 -9.03
N LEU A 176 6.02 4.74 -8.84
CA LEU A 176 6.74 3.55 -9.31
C LEU A 176 6.81 3.47 -10.84
N ALA A 177 5.73 3.86 -11.53
CA ALA A 177 5.73 3.97 -12.99
C ALA A 177 6.73 5.03 -13.48
N GLN A 178 6.90 6.14 -12.75
CA GLN A 178 7.92 7.14 -13.06
C GLN A 178 9.33 6.57 -12.87
N VAL A 179 9.58 5.85 -11.78
CA VAL A 179 10.86 5.15 -11.56
C VAL A 179 11.15 4.20 -12.72
N ARG A 180 10.19 3.37 -13.13
CA ARG A 180 10.35 2.45 -14.27
C ARG A 180 10.74 3.17 -15.55
N ARG A 181 10.14 4.32 -15.84
CA ARG A 181 10.51 5.15 -17.01
C ARG A 181 11.97 5.60 -16.91
N THR A 182 12.37 6.13 -15.76
CA THR A 182 13.76 6.57 -15.53
C THR A 182 14.75 5.41 -15.69
N LEU A 183 14.45 4.22 -15.16
CA LEU A 183 15.35 3.07 -15.30
C LEU A 183 15.40 2.53 -16.73
N ALA A 184 14.28 2.54 -17.45
CA ALA A 184 14.24 2.14 -18.86
C ALA A 184 15.05 3.11 -19.75
N GLU A 185 15.02 4.41 -19.45
CA GLU A 185 15.86 5.40 -20.13
C GLU A 185 17.35 5.22 -19.81
N ALA A 186 17.68 4.79 -18.58
CA ALA A 186 19.05 4.50 -18.18
C ALA A 186 19.61 3.24 -18.86
N ASP A 187 18.79 2.19 -19.00
CA ASP A 187 19.16 0.92 -19.67
C ASP A 187 19.35 1.07 -21.19
N ALA A 188 18.75 2.11 -21.79
CA ALA A 188 18.85 2.39 -23.21
C ALA A 188 20.09 3.21 -23.61
N ARG A 189 20.90 3.68 -22.66
CA ARG A 189 22.12 4.49 -22.87
C ARG A 189 23.37 3.62 -22.89
#